data_AF-A0A9X0CV92-F1
#
_entry.id   AF-A0A9X0CV92-F1
#
_cell.length_a   1.000
_cell.length_b   1.000
_cell.length_c   1.000
_cell.angle_alpha   90.00
_cell.angle_beta   90.00
_cell.angle_gamma   90.00
#
_symmetry.space_group_name_H-M   'P 1'
#
loop_
_entity.id
_entity.type
_entity.pdbx_description
1 polymer ?
#
loop_
_entity_poly.entity_id
_entity_poly.type
_entity_poly.pdbx_seq_one_letter_code
_entity_poly.pdbx_strand_id
1 'polypeptide(L)'
;MSWWTLAIHSLLKQRSYKRSKSKAVELEDVKFHQCVRLSRFEKNDRTISFIPPDGEFELMSYRLNTHVKPLIWIESVIERHSHSRVEYMIKAKSQFKRRSTANNVEIHIPVPPDADTPKFK
;
A
#
# COMPACT_ATOMS: atom_id res chain seq x y z
N MET A 1 -5.12 24.08 -28.07
CA MET A 1 -4.59 23.75 -26.72
C MET A 1 -5.78 23.47 -25.83
N SER A 2 -6.13 22.19 -25.62
CA SER A 2 -7.42 21.82 -25.02
C SER A 2 -7.34 21.73 -23.49
N TRP A 3 -8.43 22.18 -22.87
CA TRP A 3 -8.65 22.31 -21.43
C TRP A 3 -8.49 20.99 -20.64
N TRP A 4 -8.46 19.84 -21.32
CA TRP A 4 -8.24 18.51 -20.71
C TRP A 4 -6.83 18.31 -20.14
N THR A 5 -5.83 19.05 -20.60
CA THR A 5 -4.44 18.93 -20.10
C THR A 5 -4.29 19.48 -18.67
N LEU A 6 -5.19 20.37 -18.23
CA LEU A 6 -5.11 21.04 -16.93
C LEU A 6 -5.72 20.23 -15.77
N ALA A 7 -6.64 19.29 -16.05
CA ALA A 7 -7.32 18.54 -15.01
C ALA A 7 -6.39 17.58 -14.26
N ILE A 8 -5.46 16.91 -14.96
CA ILE A 8 -4.45 16.03 -14.33
C ILE A 8 -3.41 16.85 -13.55
N HIS A 9 -3.14 18.08 -14.00
CA HIS A 9 -2.23 18.99 -13.29
C HIS A 9 -2.85 19.58 -12.00
N SER A 10 -4.19 19.66 -11.91
CA SER A 10 -4.90 20.24 -10.76
C SER A 10 -5.02 19.26 -9.58
N LEU A 11 -5.25 17.96 -9.84
CA LEU A 11 -5.39 16.93 -8.80
C LEU A 11 -4.08 16.56 -8.09
N LEU A 12 -2.92 17.01 -8.58
CA LEU A 12 -1.62 16.85 -7.92
C LEU A 12 -1.18 18.07 -7.09
N LYS A 13 -1.99 19.12 -7.00
CA LYS A 13 -1.64 20.33 -6.25
C LYS A 13 -2.22 20.31 -4.83
N GLN A 14 -1.85 19.29 -4.04
CA GLN A 14 -1.94 19.38 -2.58
C GLN A 14 -0.57 19.25 -1.91
N ARG A 15 -0.20 20.39 -1.29
CA ARG A 15 0.83 20.62 -0.26
C ARG A 15 2.25 20.29 -0.69
N SER A 16 3.04 21.36 -0.84
CA SER A 16 4.50 21.39 -0.80
C SER A 16 5.04 20.45 0.28
N TYR A 17 5.28 19.19 -0.10
CA TYR A 17 6.09 18.27 0.67
C TYR A 17 7.53 18.74 0.43
N LYS A 18 8.17 19.27 1.47
CA LYS A 18 9.60 19.59 1.48
C LYS A 18 10.32 18.44 0.75
N ARG A 19 10.98 18.79 -0.36
CA ARG A 19 11.70 17.89 -1.25
C ARG A 19 12.94 17.35 -0.53
N SER A 20 12.72 16.45 0.44
CA SER A 20 13.76 15.57 0.94
C SER A 20 14.21 14.75 -0.26
N LYS A 21 15.50 14.87 -0.65
CA LYS A 21 16.21 14.10 -1.69
C LYS A 21 15.40 12.85 -2.07
N SER A 22 14.59 12.96 -3.13
CA SER A 22 13.61 11.93 -3.46
C SER A 22 14.36 10.68 -3.84
N LYS A 23 14.31 9.65 -2.99
CA LYS A 23 14.52 8.28 -3.49
C LYS A 23 13.45 8.10 -4.57
N ALA A 24 13.87 8.14 -5.83
CA ALA A 24 12.99 7.82 -6.93
C ALA A 24 12.47 6.41 -6.66
N VAL A 25 11.14 6.25 -6.62
CA VAL A 25 10.54 4.93 -6.50
C VAL A 25 10.76 4.23 -7.83
N GLU A 26 11.39 3.07 -7.81
CA GLU A 26 11.59 2.25 -8.99
C GLU A 26 10.33 1.42 -9.23
N LEU A 27 9.83 1.49 -10.47
CA LEU A 27 8.63 0.79 -10.91
C LEU A 27 9.09 -0.35 -11.82
N GLU A 28 8.58 -1.55 -11.56
CA GLU A 28 8.84 -2.76 -12.35
C GLU A 28 7.57 -3.21 -13.08
N ASP A 29 7.74 -3.99 -14.15
CA ASP A 29 6.65 -4.60 -14.94
C ASP A 29 5.53 -3.62 -15.32
N VAL A 30 5.92 -2.40 -15.71
CA VAL A 30 4.98 -1.35 -16.08
C VAL A 30 4.28 -1.72 -17.38
N LYS A 31 2.95 -1.76 -17.35
CA LYS A 31 2.10 -1.91 -18.53
C LYS A 31 1.15 -0.73 -18.60
N PHE A 32 0.98 -0.18 -19.79
CA PHE A 32 0.10 0.95 -20.04
C PHE A 32 -1.09 0.54 -20.89
N HIS A 33 -2.21 1.23 -20.68
CA HIS A 33 -3.30 1.20 -21.64
C HIS A 33 -2.87 1.78 -23.00
N GLN A 34 -3.47 1.29 -24.08
CA GLN A 34 -3.18 1.72 -25.46
C GLN A 34 -3.37 3.23 -25.71
N CYS A 35 -4.10 3.94 -24.85
CA CYS A 35 -4.31 5.38 -24.99
C CYS A 35 -3.10 6.23 -24.54
N VAL A 36 -2.07 5.61 -23.96
CA VAL A 36 -0.87 6.28 -23.43
C VAL A 36 0.20 6.45 -24.51
N ARG A 37 0.78 7.66 -24.57
CA ARG A 37 1.89 8.01 -25.45
C ARG A 37 3.24 7.65 -24.82
N LEU A 38 3.70 6.43 -25.06
CA LEU A 38 4.95 5.87 -24.50
C LEU A 38 6.19 6.75 -24.74
N SER A 39 6.28 7.38 -25.91
CA SER A 39 7.44 8.22 -26.29
C SER A 39 7.69 9.42 -25.38
N ARG A 40 6.66 9.91 -24.66
CA ARG A 40 6.80 11.01 -23.70
C ARG A 40 7.23 10.53 -22.31
N PHE A 41 6.86 9.30 -21.94
CA PHE A 41 7.21 8.72 -20.66
C PHE A 41 8.73 8.49 -20.55
N GLU A 42 9.34 7.98 -21.62
CA GLU A 42 10.79 7.70 -21.68
C GLU A 42 11.64 8.97 -21.76
N LYS A 43 11.14 10.03 -22.41
CA LYS A 43 11.91 11.27 -22.67
C LYS A 43 11.74 12.36 -21.60
N ASN A 44 10.58 12.45 -20.95
CA ASN A 44 10.25 13.54 -20.02
C ASN A 44 10.03 13.00 -18.60
N ASP A 45 11.06 12.42 -17.99
CA ASP A 45 11.08 12.10 -16.56
C ASP A 45 9.84 11.33 -16.05
N ARG A 46 9.40 10.29 -16.79
CA ARG A 46 8.26 9.45 -16.40
C ARG A 46 6.89 10.17 -16.45
N THR A 47 6.74 11.18 -17.29
CA THR A 47 5.44 11.87 -17.51
C THR A 47 4.48 11.03 -18.38
N ILE A 48 3.28 10.74 -17.87
CA ILE A 48 2.25 9.99 -18.61
C ILE A 48 1.32 10.96 -19.36
N SER A 49 1.11 10.74 -20.66
CA SER A 49 0.22 11.54 -21.50
C SER A 49 -0.73 10.63 -22.28
N PHE A 50 -2.04 10.85 -22.20
CA PHE A 50 -3.06 9.99 -22.83
C PHE A 50 -4.34 10.77 -23.18
N ILE A 51 -5.21 10.15 -23.96
CA ILE A 51 -6.60 10.59 -24.18
C ILE A 51 -7.51 9.51 -23.57
N PRO A 52 -8.27 9.81 -22.50
CA PRO A 52 -9.08 8.80 -21.81
C PRO A 52 -10.18 8.24 -22.73
N PRO A 53 -10.42 6.92 -22.73
CA PRO A 53 -11.68 6.34 -23.17
C PRO A 53 -12.84 6.77 -22.26
N ASP A 54 -14.07 6.55 -22.74
CA ASP A 54 -15.27 6.78 -21.91
C ASP A 54 -15.43 5.64 -20.89
N GLY A 55 -15.80 6.01 -19.65
CA GLY A 55 -16.05 5.06 -18.57
C GLY A 55 -14.82 4.74 -17.70
N GLU A 56 -14.95 3.68 -16.89
CA GLU A 56 -13.89 3.20 -16.00
C GLU A 56 -12.92 2.30 -16.77
N PHE A 57 -11.61 2.56 -16.63
CA PHE A 57 -10.58 1.76 -17.28
C PHE A 57 -9.28 1.76 -16.47
N GLU A 58 -8.48 0.71 -16.64
CA GLU A 58 -7.14 0.62 -16.04
C GLU A 58 -6.13 1.38 -16.91
N LEU A 59 -5.62 2.51 -16.42
CA LEU A 59 -4.64 3.32 -17.14
C LEU A 59 -3.25 2.65 -17.21
N MET A 60 -2.84 2.02 -16.11
CA MET A 60 -1.50 1.45 -15.95
C MET A 60 -1.51 0.41 -14.82
N SER A 61 -0.82 -0.70 -15.05
CA SER A 61 -0.47 -1.69 -14.02
C SER A 61 1.03 -1.64 -13.75
N TYR A 62 1.45 -1.77 -12.50
CA TYR A 62 2.88 -1.80 -12.15
C TYR A 62 3.12 -2.66 -10.92
N ARG A 63 4.39 -3.04 -10.74
CA ARG A 63 4.88 -3.69 -9.52
C ARG A 63 5.85 -2.75 -8.80
N LEU A 64 5.72 -2.71 -7.49
CA LEU A 64 6.64 -1.99 -6.61
C LEU A 64 7.54 -3.00 -5.92
N ASN A 65 8.84 -2.90 -6.18
CA ASN A 65 9.85 -3.64 -5.45
C ASN A 65 10.54 -2.73 -4.43
N THR A 66 9.73 -2.08 -3.60
CA THR A 66 10.25 -1.24 -2.51
C THR A 66 10.19 -2.05 -1.23
N HIS A 67 11.32 -2.17 -0.54
CA HIS A 67 11.36 -2.69 0.83
C HIS A 67 10.62 -1.72 1.77
N VAL A 68 9.33 -1.95 1.94
CA VAL A 68 8.48 -1.23 2.89
C VAL A 68 8.33 -2.04 4.16
N LYS A 69 8.36 -1.37 5.31
CA LYS A 69 7.96 -2.01 6.56
C LYS A 69 6.46 -2.34 6.47
N PRO A 70 6.01 -3.51 6.93
CA PRO A 70 4.59 -3.85 7.00
C PRO A 70 3.80 -2.76 7.73
N LEU A 71 2.63 -2.39 7.20
CA LEU A 71 1.80 -1.32 7.78
C LEU A 71 1.30 -1.67 9.19
N ILE A 72 1.03 -2.95 9.42
CA ILE A 72 0.72 -3.53 10.72
C ILE A 72 1.81 -4.55 11.02
N TRP A 73 2.50 -4.36 12.13
CA TRP A 73 3.53 -5.27 12.62
C TRP A 73 2.98 -6.02 13.83
N ILE A 74 3.06 -7.34 13.81
CA ILE A 74 2.58 -8.20 14.88
C ILE A 74 3.77 -8.82 15.60
N GLU A 75 3.81 -8.66 16.92
CA GLU A 75 4.67 -9.42 17.80
C GLU A 75 3.81 -10.42 18.56
N SER A 76 4.11 -11.71 18.42
CA SER A 76 3.41 -12.79 19.11
C SER A 76 4.37 -13.53 20.04
N VAL A 77 4.00 -13.66 21.29
CA VAL A 77 4.66 -14.53 22.26
C VAL A 77 3.68 -15.63 22.63
N ILE A 78 4.10 -16.88 22.48
CA ILE A 78 3.30 -18.06 22.77
C ILE A 78 3.97 -18.79 23.92
N GLU A 79 3.28 -18.89 25.05
CA GLU A 79 3.76 -19.59 26.23
C GLU A 79 2.93 -20.85 26.44
N ARG A 80 3.60 -22.00 26.44
CA ARG A 80 3.00 -23.28 26.75
C ARG A 80 3.33 -23.63 28.18
N HIS A 81 2.32 -23.78 29.02
CA HIS A 81 2.52 -24.27 30.38
C HIS A 81 2.54 -25.80 30.39
N SER A 82 3.09 -26.38 31.46
CA SER A 82 3.27 -27.83 31.62
C SER A 82 1.97 -28.65 31.59
N HIS A 83 0.82 -28.01 31.83
CA HIS A 83 -0.51 -28.62 31.76
C HIS A 83 -1.19 -28.29 30.42
N SER A 84 -2.51 -28.12 30.39
CA SER A 84 -3.33 -27.90 29.19
C SER A 84 -3.49 -26.42 28.78
N ARG A 85 -2.70 -25.50 29.35
CA ARG A 85 -2.87 -24.06 29.14
C ARG A 85 -1.83 -23.50 28.17
N VAL A 86 -2.31 -22.82 27.13
CA VAL A 86 -1.49 -22.02 26.21
C VAL A 86 -1.91 -20.56 26.32
N GLU A 87 -0.93 -19.68 26.48
CA GLU A 87 -1.11 -18.23 26.59
C GLU A 87 -0.52 -17.53 25.37
N TYR A 88 -1.33 -16.70 24.71
CA TYR A 88 -0.97 -15.94 23.53
C TYR A 88 -0.92 -14.45 23.89
N MET A 89 0.26 -13.86 23.89
CA MET A 89 0.43 -12.41 24.00
C MET A 89 0.69 -11.83 22.60
N ILE A 90 -0.31 -11.15 22.05
CA ILE A 90 -0.25 -10.54 20.72
C ILE A 90 -0.19 -9.02 20.84
N LYS A 91 0.87 -8.40 20.31
CA LYS A 91 1.03 -6.95 20.25
C LYS A 91 0.99 -6.49 18.79
N ALA A 92 -0.04 -5.72 18.44
CA ALA A 92 -0.14 -5.09 17.14
C ALA A 92 0.41 -3.66 17.18
N LYS A 93 1.30 -3.33 16.24
CA LYS A 93 1.92 -2.01 16.09
C LYS A 93 1.66 -1.46 14.69
N SER A 94 1.08 -0.27 14.60
CA SER A 94 0.98 0.45 13.33
C SER A 94 2.32 1.09 12.95
N GLN A 95 2.75 0.90 11.70
CA GLN A 95 3.98 1.49 11.14
C GLN A 95 3.72 2.63 10.15
N PHE A 96 2.45 3.06 10.00
CA PHE A 96 2.09 4.20 9.15
C PHE A 96 2.21 5.54 9.90
N LYS A 97 2.13 6.64 9.14
CA LYS A 97 2.21 8.00 9.68
C LYS A 97 1.03 8.26 10.64
N ARG A 98 1.23 9.01 11.72
CA ARG A 98 0.18 9.33 12.73
C ARG A 98 -1.15 9.88 12.17
N ARG A 99 -1.11 10.53 11.00
CA ARG A 99 -2.29 11.10 10.33
C ARG A 99 -3.10 10.09 9.51
N SER A 100 -2.54 8.89 9.31
CA SER A 100 -3.17 7.80 8.58
C SER A 100 -3.86 6.88 9.57
N THR A 101 -4.99 6.31 9.17
CA THR A 101 -5.74 5.33 9.95
C THR A 101 -5.95 4.10 9.08
N ALA A 102 -5.85 2.91 9.67
CA ALA A 102 -6.20 1.66 9.01
C ALA A 102 -7.62 1.27 9.48
N ASN A 103 -8.50 0.99 8.51
CA ASN A 103 -9.87 0.55 8.77
C ASN A 103 -9.98 -0.95 8.48
N ASN A 104 -10.98 -1.61 9.08
CA ASN A 104 -11.28 -3.03 8.84
C ASN A 104 -10.07 -3.95 9.07
N VAL A 105 -9.32 -3.69 10.15
CA VAL A 105 -8.16 -4.51 10.53
C VAL A 105 -8.67 -5.73 11.31
N GLU A 106 -8.48 -6.92 10.73
CA GLU A 106 -8.75 -8.20 11.35
C GLU A 106 -7.44 -8.94 11.62
N ILE A 107 -7.30 -9.50 12.83
CA ILE A 107 -6.12 -10.27 13.24
C ILE A 107 -6.58 -11.68 13.59
N HIS A 108 -6.26 -12.63 12.71
CA HIS A 108 -6.53 -14.05 12.95
C HIS A 108 -5.38 -14.68 13.73
N ILE A 109 -5.70 -15.20 14.92
CA ILE A 109 -4.75 -15.91 15.77
C ILE A 109 -5.08 -17.40 15.68
N PRO A 110 -4.24 -18.23 15.03
CA PRO A 110 -4.48 -19.66 14.97
C PRO A 110 -4.28 -20.28 16.37
N VAL A 111 -5.27 -21.04 16.81
CA VAL A 111 -5.23 -21.82 18.05
C VAL A 111 -5.10 -23.31 17.73
N PRO A 112 -4.60 -24.13 18.68
CA PRO A 112 -4.57 -25.58 18.52
C PRO A 112 -5.98 -26.15 18.35
N PRO A 113 -6.14 -27.28 17.64
CA PRO A 113 -7.46 -27.87 17.36
C PRO A 113 -8.17 -28.40 18.61
N ASP A 114 -7.42 -28.68 19.68
CA ASP A 114 -7.90 -29.13 20.99
C ASP A 114 -8.18 -27.99 21.98
N ALA A 115 -8.16 -26.73 21.51
CA ALA A 115 -8.48 -25.57 22.34
C ALA A 115 -9.98 -25.52 22.67
N ASP A 116 -10.32 -25.86 23.91
CA ASP A 116 -11.73 -25.97 24.38
C ASP A 116 -12.29 -24.65 24.94
N THR A 117 -11.44 -23.78 25.52
CA THR A 117 -11.91 -22.56 26.21
C THR A 117 -10.98 -21.35 26.02
N PRO A 118 -10.98 -20.68 24.86
CA PRO A 118 -10.22 -19.44 24.68
C PRO A 118 -10.79 -18.32 25.56
N LYS A 119 -9.92 -17.59 26.26
CA LYS A 119 -10.30 -16.41 27.06
C LYS A 119 -9.45 -15.22 26.62
N PHE A 120 -10.11 -14.14 26.23
CA PHE A 120 -9.46 -12.86 25.93
C PHE A 120 -9.29 -12.06 27.22
N LYS A 121 -8.12 -11.47 27.40
CA LYS A 121 -7.79 -10.54 28.49
C LYS A 121 -7.22 -9.27 27.92
#